data_AF-A0A6L5XC34-F1
#
_entry.id   AF-A0A6L5XC34-F1
#
_cell.length_a   1.000
_cell.length_b   1.000
_cell.length_c   1.000
_cell.angle_alpha   90.00
_cell.angle_beta   90.00
_cell.angle_gamma   90.00
#
_symmetry.space_group_name_H-M   'P 1'
#
loop_
_entity.id
_entity.type
_entity.pdbx_description
1 polymer ?
#
loop_
_entity_poly.entity_id
_entity_poly.type
_entity_poly.pdbx_seq_one_letter_code
_entity_poly.pdbx_strand_id
1 'polypeptide(L)'
;MTKQEFENRVKVQVTDQEYYSVIEPMYMNSDVDKDEFCAMWRKMNHKRVKACLADQLKCKQEQERKDRLFDLKWKIECLPAEKKHTFAVLYCTEKQMQDLKDVGIETEGWNKWLQIHEQKSLSDIHYDLLKFFGQIR
;
A
#
# COMPACT_ATOMS: atom_id res chain seq x y z
N MET A 1 31.92 -4.27 -4.67
CA MET A 1 30.96 -3.24 -4.17
C MET A 1 30.46 -3.68 -2.79
N THR A 2 29.67 -2.90 -2.04
CA THR A 2 29.05 -3.40 -0.79
C THR A 2 27.67 -4.00 -1.08
N LYS A 3 27.17 -4.88 -0.19
CA LYS A 3 25.83 -5.48 -0.32
C LYS A 3 24.74 -4.42 -0.44
N GLN A 4 24.73 -3.44 0.47
CA GLN A 4 23.77 -2.33 0.42
C GLN A 4 23.90 -1.51 -0.88
N GLU A 5 25.12 -1.27 -1.37
CA GLU A 5 25.34 -0.58 -2.64
C GLU A 5 24.74 -1.38 -3.82
N PHE A 6 24.93 -2.70 -3.85
CA PHE A 6 24.36 -3.58 -4.87
C PHE A 6 22.83 -3.58 -4.84
N GLU A 7 22.24 -3.83 -3.66
CA GLU A 7 20.78 -3.84 -3.48
C GLU A 7 20.13 -2.52 -3.89
N ASN A 8 20.77 -1.39 -3.56
CA ASN A 8 20.28 -0.07 -3.93
C ASN A 8 20.30 0.18 -5.44
N ARG A 9 21.30 -0.37 -6.15
CA ARG A 9 21.43 -0.26 -7.62
C ARG A 9 20.47 -1.22 -8.34
N VAL A 10 20.30 -2.45 -7.86
CA VAL A 10 19.43 -3.46 -8.51
C VAL A 10 17.97 -3.42 -8.07
N LYS A 11 17.65 -2.72 -6.97
CA LYS A 11 16.31 -2.62 -6.35
C LYS A 11 15.73 -3.95 -5.87
N VAL A 12 16.60 -4.91 -5.54
CA VAL A 12 16.24 -6.25 -5.06
C VAL A 12 17.04 -6.53 -3.81
N GLN A 13 16.39 -7.07 -2.77
CA GLN A 13 17.08 -7.59 -1.61
C GLN A 13 17.68 -8.98 -1.92
N VAL A 14 18.92 -9.18 -1.49
CA VAL A 14 19.65 -10.44 -1.66
C VAL A 14 20.04 -10.97 -0.28
N THR A 15 20.10 -12.29 -0.13
CA THR A 15 20.57 -12.88 1.13
C THR A 15 22.08 -12.66 1.27
N ASP A 16 22.60 -12.65 2.50
CA ASP A 16 24.04 -12.52 2.72
C ASP A 16 24.81 -13.65 2.02
N GLN A 17 24.27 -14.87 2.08
CA GLN A 17 24.86 -16.02 1.40
C GLN A 17 24.90 -15.83 -0.12
N GLU A 18 23.82 -15.38 -0.75
CA GLU A 18 23.81 -15.12 -2.19
C GLU A 18 24.82 -14.04 -2.57
N TYR A 19 24.92 -12.99 -1.74
CA TYR A 19 25.84 -11.90 -1.97
C TYR A 19 27.31 -12.34 -1.88
N TYR A 20 27.73 -12.89 -0.74
CA TYR A 20 29.13 -13.22 -0.47
C TYR A 20 29.61 -14.47 -1.22
N SER A 21 28.73 -15.43 -1.50
CA SER A 21 29.14 -16.69 -2.15
C SER A 21 29.09 -16.65 -3.68
N VAL A 22 28.27 -15.78 -4.28
CA VAL A 22 28.04 -15.79 -5.73
C VAL A 22 28.31 -14.41 -6.33
N ILE A 23 27.62 -13.38 -5.85
CA ILE A 23 27.59 -12.06 -6.50
C ILE A 23 28.93 -11.33 -6.36
N GLU A 24 29.49 -11.29 -5.14
CA GLU A 24 30.77 -10.63 -4.90
C GLU A 24 31.93 -11.34 -5.62
N PRO A 25 32.09 -12.67 -5.55
CA PRO A 25 33.11 -13.37 -6.35
C PRO A 25 32.91 -13.18 -7.86
N MET A 26 31.68 -13.20 -8.37
CA MET A 26 31.41 -12.94 -9.79
C MET A 26 31.86 -11.53 -10.21
N TYR A 27 31.59 -10.53 -9.38
CA TYR A 27 32.02 -9.15 -9.63
C TYR A 27 33.54 -9.01 -9.56
N MET A 28 34.19 -9.58 -8.53
CA MET A 28 35.65 -9.50 -8.36
C MET A 28 36.42 -10.21 -9.48
N ASN A 29 35.81 -11.20 -10.13
CA ASN A 29 36.37 -11.89 -11.29
C ASN A 29 35.96 -11.26 -12.63
N SER A 30 35.16 -10.20 -12.62
CA SER A 30 34.71 -9.50 -13.83
C SER A 30 35.51 -8.22 -14.03
N ASP A 31 35.87 -7.91 -15.28
CA ASP A 31 36.60 -6.69 -15.65
C ASP A 31 35.65 -5.53 -16.01
N VAL A 32 34.46 -5.50 -15.37
CA VAL A 32 33.43 -4.50 -15.64
C VAL A 32 33.25 -3.55 -14.46
N ASP A 33 32.79 -2.34 -14.75
CA ASP A 33 32.48 -1.38 -13.70
C ASP A 33 31.24 -1.82 -12.89
N LYS A 34 30.99 -1.12 -11.77
CA LYS A 34 29.89 -1.44 -10.86
C LYS A 34 28.52 -1.34 -11.53
N ASP A 35 28.32 -0.35 -12.40
CA ASP A 35 27.02 -0.06 -13.01
C ASP A 35 26.69 -1.05 -14.12
N GLU A 36 27.68 -1.38 -14.93
CA GLU A 36 27.61 -2.37 -16.00
C GLU A 36 27.34 -3.77 -15.42
N PHE A 37 28.04 -4.15 -14.34
CA PHE A 37 27.76 -5.40 -13.62
C PHE A 37 26.31 -5.46 -13.11
N CYS A 38 25.84 -4.41 -12.43
CA CYS A 38 24.46 -4.34 -11.93
C CYS A 38 23.42 -4.37 -13.07
N ALA A 39 23.72 -3.77 -14.22
CA ALA A 39 22.85 -3.82 -15.40
C ALA A 39 22.76 -5.23 -15.99
N MET A 40 23.89 -5.92 -16.14
CA MET A 40 23.93 -7.31 -16.61
C MET A 40 23.19 -8.25 -15.66
N TRP A 41 23.43 -8.11 -14.35
CA TRP A 41 22.76 -8.94 -13.36
C TRP A 41 21.24 -8.76 -13.39
N ARG A 42 20.75 -7.51 -13.51
CA ARG A 42 19.31 -7.25 -13.67
C ARG A 42 18.73 -7.89 -14.93
N LYS A 43 19.48 -7.89 -16.04
CA LYS A 43 19.05 -8.51 -17.30
C LYS A 43 18.94 -10.04 -17.15
N MET A 44 19.92 -10.67 -16.51
CA MET A 44 19.91 -12.11 -16.22
C MET A 44 18.78 -12.48 -15.25
N ASN A 45 18.55 -11.67 -14.21
CA ASN A 45 17.57 -11.92 -13.16
C ASN A 45 16.25 -11.16 -13.36
N HIS A 46 15.90 -10.81 -14.61
CA HIS A 46 14.80 -9.90 -14.93
C HIS A 46 13.46 -10.32 -14.32
N LYS A 47 13.15 -11.62 -14.21
CA LYS A 47 11.92 -12.12 -13.59
C LYS A 47 11.84 -11.74 -12.11
N ARG A 48 12.92 -11.95 -11.36
CA ARG A 48 13.01 -11.62 -9.93
C ARG A 48 12.96 -10.12 -9.72
N VAL A 49 13.70 -9.36 -10.51
CA VAL A 49 13.69 -7.89 -10.45
C VAL A 49 12.29 -7.35 -10.72
N LYS A 50 11.61 -7.85 -11.76
CA LYS A 50 10.24 -7.44 -12.10
C LYS A 50 9.25 -7.76 -10.99
N ALA A 51 9.34 -8.94 -10.39
CA ALA A 51 8.51 -9.32 -9.26
C ALA A 51 8.72 -8.40 -8.05
N CYS A 52 9.99 -8.17 -7.66
CA CYS A 52 10.32 -7.33 -6.52
C CYS A 52 9.87 -5.87 -6.72
N LEU A 53 10.03 -5.31 -7.93
CA LEU A 53 9.53 -3.98 -8.25
C LEU A 53 7.99 -3.90 -8.23
N ALA A 54 7.31 -4.94 -8.72
CA ALA A 54 5.84 -5.01 -8.66
C ALA A 54 5.34 -5.07 -7.21
N ASP A 55 6.01 -5.83 -6.34
CA ASP A 55 5.66 -5.92 -4.93
C ASP A 55 5.95 -4.60 -4.20
N GLN A 56 7.08 -3.95 -4.46
CA GLN A 56 7.37 -2.60 -3.94
C GLN A 56 6.32 -1.59 -4.39
N LEU A 57 5.85 -1.66 -5.63
CA LEU A 57 4.79 -0.80 -6.13
C LEU A 57 3.47 -1.07 -5.41
N LYS A 58 3.09 -2.32 -5.21
CA LYS A 58 1.89 -2.69 -4.45
C LYS A 58 1.94 -2.19 -3.01
N CYS A 59 3.04 -2.42 -2.30
CA CYS A 59 3.21 -1.91 -0.94
C CYS A 59 3.10 -0.38 -0.87
N LYS A 60 3.68 0.34 -1.85
CA LYS A 60 3.52 1.80 -1.94
C LYS A 60 2.06 2.20 -2.18
N GLN A 61 1.38 1.55 -3.12
CA GLN A 61 -0.03 1.82 -3.42
C GLN A 61 -0.94 1.54 -2.22
N GLU A 62 -0.67 0.48 -1.47
CA GLU A 62 -1.37 0.16 -0.22
C GLU A 62 -1.13 1.21 0.85
N GLN A 63 0.12 1.68 1.01
CA GLN A 63 0.45 2.73 1.97
C GLN A 63 -0.23 4.06 1.60
N GLU A 64 -0.11 4.50 0.34
CA GLU A 64 -0.77 5.71 -0.14
C GLU A 64 -2.30 5.65 0.03
N ARG A 65 -2.89 4.45 -0.08
CA ARG A 65 -4.32 4.24 0.18
C ARG A 65 -4.65 4.40 1.65
N LYS A 66 -3.86 3.79 2.54
CA LYS A 66 -4.02 3.96 3.99
C LYS A 66 -3.90 5.44 4.37
N ASP A 67 -2.96 6.16 3.79
CA ASP A 67 -2.78 7.59 4.05
C ASP A 67 -4.02 8.40 3.61
N ARG A 68 -4.57 8.12 2.41
CA ARG A 68 -5.82 8.76 1.96
C ARG A 68 -7.03 8.44 2.85
N LEU A 69 -7.14 7.21 3.33
CA LEU A 69 -8.20 6.80 4.25
C LEU A 69 -8.03 7.46 5.63
N PHE A 70 -6.78 7.65 6.07
CA PHE A 70 -6.48 8.38 7.29
C PHE A 70 -6.87 9.86 7.17
N ASP A 71 -6.57 10.48 6.03
CA ASP A 71 -7.01 11.85 5.72
C ASP A 71 -8.54 11.96 5.71
N LEU A 72 -9.24 10.98 5.13
CA LEU A 72 -10.70 10.93 5.14
C LEU A 72 -11.24 10.82 6.56
N LYS A 73 -10.70 9.89 7.36
CA LYS A 73 -11.05 9.73 8.78
C LYS A 73 -10.91 11.06 9.50
N TRP A 74 -9.75 11.71 9.37
CA TRP A 74 -9.47 12.99 10.00
C TRP A 74 -10.45 14.08 9.58
N LYS A 75 -10.77 14.15 8.28
CA LYS A 75 -11.78 15.10 7.75
C LYS A 75 -13.14 14.88 8.40
N ILE A 76 -13.59 13.62 8.52
CA ILE A 76 -14.88 13.30 9.15
C ILE A 76 -14.86 13.65 10.63
N GLU A 77 -13.76 13.35 11.33
CA GLU A 77 -13.58 13.65 12.75
C GLU A 77 -13.74 15.15 13.04
N CYS A 78 -13.16 15.98 12.18
CA CYS A 78 -13.22 17.45 12.25
C CYS A 78 -14.57 18.06 11.84
N LEU A 79 -15.52 17.27 11.32
CA LEU A 79 -16.84 17.81 10.97
C LEU A 79 -17.64 18.18 12.22
N PRO A 80 -18.51 19.21 12.12
CA PRO A 80 -19.55 19.46 13.11
C PRO A 80 -20.46 18.24 13.30
N ALA A 81 -21.00 18.06 14.51
CA ALA A 81 -21.80 16.88 14.87
C ALA A 81 -23.01 16.68 13.94
N GLU A 82 -23.67 17.76 13.54
CA GLU A 82 -24.81 17.75 12.63
C GLU A 82 -24.47 17.19 11.25
N LYS A 83 -23.22 17.36 10.78
CA LYS A 83 -22.79 16.86 9.47
C LYS A 83 -22.44 15.37 9.51
N LYS A 84 -22.11 14.80 10.67
CA LYS A 84 -21.72 13.39 10.80
C LYS A 84 -22.87 12.42 10.54
N HIS A 85 -24.12 12.88 10.67
CA HIS A 85 -25.31 12.11 10.31
C HIS A 85 -25.63 12.12 8.80
N THR A 86 -24.87 12.87 7.99
CA THR A 86 -25.04 12.89 6.52
C THR A 86 -24.62 11.56 5.93
N PHE A 87 -25.29 11.12 4.86
CA PHE A 87 -24.90 9.92 4.12
C PHE A 87 -23.52 10.07 3.47
N ALA A 88 -22.72 9.00 3.56
CA ALA A 88 -21.35 8.98 3.03
C ALA A 88 -21.30 9.32 1.52
N VAL A 89 -22.27 8.84 0.75
CA VAL A 89 -22.39 9.09 -0.70
C VAL A 89 -22.53 10.56 -1.08
N LEU A 90 -22.98 11.43 -0.16
CA LEU A 90 -23.13 12.87 -0.43
C LEU A 90 -21.85 13.65 -0.12
N TYR A 91 -20.90 13.06 0.60
CA TYR A 91 -19.70 13.74 1.09
C TYR A 91 -18.41 13.16 0.49
N CYS A 92 -18.36 11.84 0.32
CA CYS A 92 -17.21 11.13 -0.22
C CYS A 92 -17.19 11.21 -1.75
N THR A 93 -16.00 11.43 -2.30
CA THR A 93 -15.75 11.29 -3.74
C THR A 93 -15.79 9.82 -4.16
N GLU A 94 -16.06 9.55 -5.44
CA GLU A 94 -16.04 8.18 -5.99
C GLU A 94 -14.73 7.44 -5.67
N LYS A 95 -13.60 8.15 -5.72
CA LYS A 95 -12.29 7.58 -5.38
C LYS A 95 -12.20 7.15 -3.91
N GLN A 96 -12.70 7.97 -2.99
CA GLN A 96 -12.74 7.62 -1.56
C GLN A 96 -13.67 6.43 -1.30
N MET A 97 -14.80 6.36 -2.01
CA MET A 97 -15.71 5.23 -1.94
C MET A 97 -15.05 3.95 -2.43
N GLN A 98 -14.25 4.02 -3.50
CA GLN A 98 -13.48 2.87 -3.98
C GLN A 98 -12.39 2.47 -2.99
N ASP A 99 -11.63 3.42 -2.44
CA ASP A 99 -10.60 3.15 -1.44
C ASP A 99 -11.19 2.46 -0.19
N LEU A 100 -12.40 2.85 0.25
CA LEU A 100 -13.15 2.21 1.34
C LEU A 100 -13.54 0.77 0.98
N LYS A 101 -14.13 0.55 -0.20
CA LYS A 101 -14.51 -0.79 -0.67
C LYS A 101 -13.32 -1.73 -0.76
N ASP A 102 -12.18 -1.24 -1.25
CA ASP A 102 -10.99 -2.07 -1.39
C ASP A 102 -10.41 -2.54 -0.06
N VAL A 103 -10.71 -1.85 1.05
CA VAL A 103 -10.34 -2.27 2.41
C VAL A 103 -11.48 -3.00 3.14
N GLY A 104 -12.58 -3.31 2.45
CA GLY A 104 -13.73 -4.03 2.99
C GLY A 104 -14.71 -3.16 3.78
N ILE A 105 -14.64 -1.84 3.67
CA ILE A 105 -15.61 -0.92 4.29
C ILE A 105 -16.71 -0.64 3.29
N GLU A 106 -17.86 -1.27 3.48
CA GLU A 106 -19.06 -1.02 2.69
C GLU A 106 -19.72 0.30 3.10
N THR A 107 -20.28 1.02 2.12
CA THR A 107 -21.00 2.29 2.34
C THR A 107 -22.51 2.14 2.36
N GLU A 108 -22.97 0.90 2.23
CA GLU A 108 -24.37 0.51 2.31
C GLU A 108 -24.48 -0.62 3.34
N GLY A 109 -25.66 -0.80 3.91
CA GLY A 109 -25.91 -1.84 4.89
C GLY A 109 -27.38 -2.27 4.88
N TRP A 110 -27.64 -3.47 5.38
CA TRP A 110 -29.00 -3.95 5.58
C TRP A 110 -29.56 -3.47 6.91
N ASN A 111 -30.58 -2.62 6.87
CA ASN A 111 -31.31 -2.20 8.07
C ASN A 111 -32.36 -3.27 8.43
N LYS A 112 -32.10 -4.03 9.50
CA LYS A 112 -33.00 -5.09 9.95
C LYS A 112 -34.37 -4.58 10.42
N TRP A 113 -34.42 -3.37 10.98
CA TRP A 113 -35.65 -2.79 11.53
C TRP A 113 -36.58 -2.30 10.43
N LEU A 114 -36.01 -1.67 9.41
CA LEU A 114 -36.75 -1.14 8.27
C LEU A 114 -36.90 -2.16 7.13
N GLN A 115 -36.18 -3.28 7.17
CA GLN A 115 -36.10 -4.29 6.11
C GLN A 115 -35.73 -3.69 4.73
N ILE A 116 -34.81 -2.73 4.74
CA ILE A 116 -34.31 -2.06 3.51
C ILE A 116 -32.78 -2.02 3.51
N HIS A 117 -32.22 -1.85 2.32
CA HIS A 117 -30.84 -1.40 2.17
C HIS A 117 -30.77 0.11 2.42
N GLU A 118 -29.87 0.52 3.30
CA GLU A 118 -29.65 1.92 3.64
C GLU A 118 -28.19 2.33 3.38
N GLN A 119 -28.01 3.62 3.07
CA GLN A 119 -26.69 4.23 2.95
C GLN A 119 -26.14 4.49 4.35
N LYS A 120 -24.86 4.18 4.56
CA LYS A 120 -24.18 4.48 5.81
C LYS A 120 -23.97 5.98 5.99
N SER A 121 -24.09 6.44 7.23
CA SER A 121 -23.74 7.81 7.59
C SER A 121 -22.22 7.98 7.69
N LEU A 122 -21.75 9.23 7.71
CA LEU A 122 -20.34 9.52 7.98
C LEU A 122 -19.89 9.03 9.36
N SER A 123 -20.78 9.01 10.36
CA SER A 123 -20.50 8.42 11.67
C SER A 123 -20.18 6.92 11.56
N ASP A 124 -20.95 6.18 10.76
CA ASP A 124 -20.73 4.73 10.57
C ASP A 124 -19.41 4.48 9.83
N ILE A 125 -19.13 5.26 8.77
CA ILE A 125 -17.86 5.19 8.06
C ILE A 125 -16.68 5.55 8.97
N HIS A 126 -16.83 6.56 9.83
CA HIS A 126 -15.81 6.93 10.79
C HIS A 126 -15.54 5.79 11.79
N TYR A 127 -16.59 5.14 12.29
CA TYR A 127 -16.46 3.95 13.15
C TYR A 127 -15.71 2.82 12.44
N ASP A 128 -16.08 2.49 11.19
CA ASP A 128 -15.41 1.46 10.41
C ASP A 128 -13.94 1.80 10.13
N LEU A 129 -13.62 3.07 9.87
CA LEU A 129 -12.25 3.55 9.72
C LEU A 129 -11.46 3.43 11.02
N LEU A 130 -12.04 3.80 12.16
CA LEU A 130 -11.40 3.62 13.47
C LEU A 130 -11.07 2.15 13.74
N LYS A 131 -11.97 1.24 13.37
CA LYS A 131 -11.77 -0.21 13.49
C LYS A 131 -10.67 -0.70 12.54
N PHE A 132 -10.68 -0.24 11.29
CA PHE A 132 -9.64 -0.56 10.30
C PHE A 132 -8.24 -0.13 10.77
N PHE A 133 -8.13 1.04 11.40
CA PHE A 133 -6.87 1.52 11.98
C PHE A 133 -6.56 0.94 13.37
N GLY A 134 -7.39 0.02 13.89
CA GLY A 134 -7.17 -0.62 15.19
C GLY A 134 -7.31 0.31 16.40
N GLN A 135 -7.99 1.45 16.24
CA GLN A 135 -8.21 2.43 17.31
C GLN A 135 -9.38 2.05 18.21
N ILE A 136 -10.29 1.20 17.71
CA ILE A 136 -11.42 0.64 18.45
C ILE A 136 -11.59 -0.85 18.10
N ARG A 137 -12.31 -1.60 18.94
CA ARG A 137 -12.61 -3.03 18.76
C ARG A 137 -13.96 -3.26 18.12
#